data_AF-A0A439PB73-F1
#
_entry.id   AF-A0A439PB73-F1
#
_cell.length_a   1.000
_cell.length_b   1.000
_cell.length_c   1.000
_cell.angle_alpha   90.00
_cell.angle_beta   90.00
_cell.angle_gamma   90.00
#
_symmetry.space_group_name_H-M   'P 1'
#
loop_
_entity.id
_entity.type
_entity.pdbx_description
1 polymer ?
#
loop_
_entity_poly.entity_id
_entity_poly.type
_entity_poly.pdbx_seq_one_letter_code
_entity_poly.pdbx_strand_id
1 'polypeptide(L)' 'MPIARIERIVGGIVRGRVERGSDGLFACHEFGSNVHPVSLSTLEDVADYLRANPSSGVRMNPGWVKIVRNIYIDGILLR' A
#
# COMPACT_ATOMS: atom_id res chain seq x y z
N MET A 1 12.02 7.89 -9.50
CA MET A 1 10.81 8.66 -9.88
C MET A 1 9.92 8.73 -8.65
N PRO A 2 9.22 9.85 -8.40
CA PRO A 2 8.26 9.94 -7.30
C PRO A 2 7.12 8.94 -7.51
N ILE A 3 6.60 8.38 -6.42
CA ILE A 3 5.60 7.32 -6.49
C ILE A 3 4.22 7.96 -6.60
N ALA A 4 3.64 7.92 -7.79
CA ALA A 4 2.34 8.55 -8.03
C ALA A 4 1.15 7.70 -7.55
N ARG A 5 1.30 6.37 -7.51
CA ARG A 5 0.24 5.44 -7.10
C ARG A 5 0.77 4.09 -6.62
N ILE A 6 0.02 3.51 -5.70
CA ILE A 6 0.16 2.13 -5.26
C ILE A 6 -1.21 1.46 -5.40
N GLU A 7 -1.28 0.32 -6.07
CA GLU A 7 -2.53 -0.27 -6.55
C GLU A 7 -2.61 -1.77 -6.30
N ARG A 8 -3.82 -2.31 -6.18
CA ARG A 8 -4.05 -3.75 -6.17
C ARG A 8 -4.40 -4.19 -7.57
N ILE A 9 -3.67 -5.16 -8.12
CA ILE A 9 -4.00 -5.74 -9.41
C ILE A 9 -4.46 -7.19 -9.22
N VAL A 10 -5.61 -7.57 -9.78
CA VAL A 10 -6.11 -8.94 -9.78
C VAL A 10 -6.58 -9.30 -11.19
N GLY A 11 -5.96 -10.32 -11.78
CA GLY A 11 -6.25 -10.71 -13.17
C GLY A 11 -5.96 -9.60 -14.19
N GLY A 12 -4.92 -8.79 -13.95
CA GLY A 12 -4.57 -7.65 -14.80
C GLY A 12 -5.44 -6.40 -14.61
N ILE A 13 -6.42 -6.43 -13.70
CA ILE A 13 -7.36 -5.32 -13.46
C ILE A 13 -7.03 -4.64 -12.14
N VAL A 14 -6.98 -3.31 -12.13
CA VAL A 14 -6.88 -2.50 -10.91
C VAL A 14 -8.17 -2.66 -10.09
N ARG A 15 -8.04 -3.17 -8.87
CA ARG A 15 -9.15 -3.44 -7.94
C ARG A 15 -9.20 -2.47 -6.77
N GLY A 16 -8.16 -1.67 -6.57
CA GLY A 16 -8.09 -0.69 -5.50
C GLY A 16 -6.82 0.13 -5.57
N ARG A 17 -6.85 1.30 -4.94
CA ARG A 17 -5.74 2.24 -4.84
C ARG A 17 -5.46 2.55 -3.38
N VAL A 18 -4.19 2.72 -3.03
CA VAL A 18 -3.79 3.24 -1.72
C VAL A 18 -4.19 4.70 -1.67
N GLU A 19 -4.99 5.03 -0.66
CA GLU A 19 -5.46 6.37 -0.39
C GLU A 19 -5.25 6.65 1.10
N ARG A 20 -5.16 7.94 1.43
CA ARG A 20 -5.05 8.37 2.82
C ARG A 20 -6.37 8.09 3.55
N GLY A 21 -6.25 7.78 4.84
CA GLY A 21 -7.37 7.79 5.76
C GLY A 21 -7.91 9.20 5.97
N SER A 22 -9.01 9.30 6.71
CA SER A 22 -9.60 10.59 7.10
C SER A 22 -8.67 11.45 7.97
N ASP A 23 -7.67 10.84 8.58
CA ASP A 23 -6.58 11.48 9.34
C ASP A 23 -5.46 12.03 8.44
N GLY A 24 -5.55 11.82 7.11
CA GLY A 24 -4.54 12.24 6.16
C GLY A 24 -3.30 11.32 6.12
N LEU A 25 -3.34 10.16 6.80
CA LEU A 25 -2.22 9.22 6.87
C LEU A 25 -2.55 7.90 6.15
N PHE A 26 -1.51 7.18 5.76
CA PHE A 26 -1.59 5.83 5.22
C PHE A 26 -1.40 4.81 6.35
N ALA A 27 -2.29 3.83 6.43
CA ALA A 27 -2.20 2.76 7.42
C ALA A 27 -1.50 1.52 6.84
N CYS A 28 -0.22 1.36 7.19
CA CYS A 28 0.55 0.16 6.89
C CYS A 28 0.49 -0.82 8.07
N HIS A 29 0.44 -2.11 7.82
CA HIS A 29 0.29 -3.12 8.86
C HIS A 29 1.23 -4.28 8.61
N GLU A 30 1.71 -4.87 9.69
CA GLU A 30 2.43 -6.13 9.64
C GLU A 30 1.62 -7.25 8.97
N PHE A 31 2.33 -8.26 8.49
CA PHE A 31 1.70 -9.44 7.94
C PHE A 31 0.78 -10.09 8.97
N GLY A 32 -0.41 -10.52 8.54
CA GLY A 32 -1.39 -11.16 9.42
C GLY A 32 -2.11 -10.23 10.43
N SER A 33 -1.65 -9.00 10.66
CA SER A 33 -2.25 -8.08 11.65
C SER A 33 -3.05 -6.93 11.02
N ASN A 34 -4.20 -6.56 11.60
CA ASN A 34 -4.96 -5.37 11.19
C ASN A 34 -5.10 -4.34 12.33
N VAL A 35 -4.45 -4.58 13.47
CA VAL A 35 -4.73 -3.91 14.74
C VAL A 35 -3.77 -2.75 15.00
N HIS A 36 -2.48 -2.92 14.65
CA HIS A 36 -1.44 -1.93 14.91
C HIS A 36 -0.95 -1.35 13.59
N PRO A 37 -1.53 -0.24 13.11
CA PRO A 37 -1.01 0.43 11.93
C PRO A 37 0.28 1.20 12.26
N VAL A 38 1.24 1.11 11.34
CA VAL A 38 2.28 2.11 11.15
C VAL A 38 1.69 3.20 10.24
N SER A 39 1.56 4.41 10.78
CA SER A 39 1.02 5.54 10.03
C SER A 39 2.13 6.26 9.27
N LEU A 40 1.96 6.40 7.96
CA LEU A 40 2.92 7.06 7.07
C LEU A 40 2.23 8.21 6.33
N SER A 41 2.98 9.26 5.96
CA SER A 41 2.38 10.47 5.38
C SER A 41 2.52 10.54 3.85
N THR A 42 3.48 9.84 3.26
CA THR A 42 3.77 9.87 1.82
C THR A 42 3.68 8.48 1.17
N LEU A 43 3.49 8.44 -0.16
CA LEU A 43 3.50 7.17 -0.90
C LEU A 43 4.91 6.59 -1.01
N GLU A 44 5.94 7.44 -0.96
CA GLU A 44 7.35 7.07 -0.89
C GLU A 44 7.62 6.25 0.37
N ASP A 45 7.23 6.76 1.54
CA ASP A 45 7.39 6.05 2.81
C ASP A 45 6.65 4.70 2.79
N VAL A 46 5.43 4.68 2.24
CA VAL A 46 4.62 3.46 2.11
C VAL A 46 5.33 2.44 1.24
N ALA A 47 5.92 2.87 0.12
CA ALA A 47 6.66 1.97 -0.75
C ALA A 47 7.93 1.44 -0.10
N ASP A 48 8.69 2.29 0.60
CA ASP A 48 9.88 1.88 1.33
C ASP A 48 9.54 0.87 2.43
N TYR A 49 8.45 1.11 3.18
CA TYR A 49 7.93 0.16 4.16
C TYR A 49 7.56 -1.19 3.53
N LEU A 50 6.81 -1.20 2.42
CA LEU A 50 6.39 -2.44 1.75
C LEU A 50 7.55 -3.19 1.11
N ARG A 51 8.59 -2.49 0.61
CA ARG A 51 9.82 -3.11 0.11
C ARG A 51 10.63 -3.75 1.22
N ALA A 52 10.77 -3.07 2.36
CA ALA A 52 11.46 -3.60 3.53
C ALA A 52 10.68 -4.76 4.19
N ASN A 53 9.36 -4.76 4.06
CA ASN A 53 8.46 -5.74 4.67
C ASN A 53 7.55 -6.40 3.62
N PRO A 54 8.05 -7.32 2.78
CA PRO A 54 7.35 -7.82 1.59
C PRO A 54 6.08 -8.64 1.90
N SER A 55 5.87 -9.07 3.15
CA SER A 55 4.62 -9.72 3.58
C SER A 55 3.65 -8.75 4.26
N SER A 56 4.07 -7.54 4.58
CA SER A 56 3.21 -6.53 5.17
C SER A 56 2.19 -6.02 4.16
N GLY A 57 1.18 -5.33 4.67
CA GLY A 57 0.12 -4.79 3.83
C GLY A 57 -0.20 -3.34 4.13
N VAL A 58 -0.88 -2.70 3.20
CA VAL A 58 -1.38 -1.34 3.34
C VAL A 58 -2.89 -1.37 3.14
N ARG A 59 -3.63 -0.57 3.89
CA ARG A 59 -5.07 -0.43 3.68
C ARG A 59 -5.36 0.50 2.50
N MET A 60 -6.32 0.09 1.68
CA MET A 60 -6.82 0.86 0.55
C MET A 60 -8.18 1.48 0.86
N ASN A 61 -8.43 2.67 0.32
CA ASN A 61 -9.73 3.33 0.34
C ASN A 61 -10.24 3.45 -1.11
N PRO A 62 -11.57 3.42 -1.37
CA PRO A 62 -12.67 3.19 -0.43
C PRO A 62 -12.75 1.74 0.10
N GLY A 63 -13.13 1.58 1.37
CA GLY A 63 -13.49 0.27 1.95
C GLY A 63 -12.46 -0.38 2.87
N TRP A 64 -11.35 0.32 3.17
CA TRP A 64 -10.35 -0.07 4.18
C TRP A 64 -9.83 -1.51 4.04
N VAL A 65 -9.77 -2.03 2.82
CA VAL A 65 -9.32 -3.40 2.57
C VAL A 65 -7.80 -3.44 2.71
N LYS A 66 -7.28 -4.23 3.66
CA LYS A 66 -5.84 -4.51 3.72
C LYS A 66 -5.48 -5.47 2.59
N ILE A 67 -4.46 -5.11 1.85
CA ILE A 67 -3.82 -6.02 0.91
C ILE A 67 -2.37 -6.22 1.27
N VAL A 68 -1.95 -7.48 1.20
CA VAL A 68 -0.58 -7.93 1.49
C VAL A 68 0.09 -8.53 0.25
N ARG A 69 -0.64 -8.63 -0.88
CA ARG A 69 -0.21 -9.29 -2.12
C ARG A 69 -0.81 -8.61 -3.35
N ASN A 70 -0.15 -8.81 -4.49
CA ASN A 70 -0.49 -8.25 -5.79
C ASN A 70 -0.58 -6.71 -5.77
N ILE A 71 0.37 -6.11 -5.05
CA ILE A 71 0.54 -4.66 -4.96
C ILE A 71 1.45 -4.23 -6.11
N TYR A 72 0.98 -3.29 -6.91
CA TYR A 72 1.76 -2.58 -7.90
C TYR A 72 2.19 -1.23 -7.33
N ILE A 73 3.47 -0.88 -7.49
CA ILE A 73 4.03 0.42 -7.11
C ILE A 73 4.52 1.07 -8.41
N ASP A 74 3.92 2.21 -8.75
CA ASP A 74 4.29 3.03 -9.89
C ASP A 74 5.78 3.43 -9.84
N GLY A 75 6.42 3.50 -11.01
CA GLY A 75 7.75 4.08 -11.15
C GLY A 75 8.90 3.11 -10.89
N ILE A 76 8.62 1.83 -10.63
CA ILE A 76 9.63 0.77 -10.58
C ILE A 76 9.40 -0.23 -11.72
N LEU A 77 10.24 -0.17 -12.73
CA LEU A 77 10.54 -1.34 -13.56
C LEU A 77 11.62 -2.11 -12.79
N LEU A 78 11.21 -3.14 -12.03
CA LEU A 78 12.20 -4.16 -11.63
C LEU A 78 12.53 -4.96 -12.90
N ARG A 79 13.74 -4.74 -13.41
CA ARG A 79 14.40 -5.63 -14.35
C ARG A 79 14.98 -6.82 -13.60
#